data_AF-A0A8C2I8D2-F1
#
_entry.id   AF-A0A8C2I8D2-F1
#
_cell.length_a   1.000
_cell.length_b   1.000
_cell.length_c   1.000
_cell.angle_alpha   90.00
_cell.angle_beta   90.00
_cell.angle_gamma   90.00
#
_symmetry.space_group_name_H-M   'P 1'
#
loop_
_entity.id
_entity.type
_entity.pdbx_description
1 polymer ?
#
loop_
_entity_poly.entity_id
_entity_poly.type
_entity_poly.pdbx_seq_one_letter_code
_entity_poly.pdbx_strand_id
1 'polypeptide(L)'
;MVGKARSSNFTLSEKLDLLRLVQPHIRILEEHTNKHAVIVDKNRCWDSIAERYNSFGGERPPRTAQGLRTLYKRLKESAKQEVLQRSHAQPEYRGSISEPTKRIMEMIPQLFHVGDKEPNPIRVQQF
;
A
#
# COMPACT_ATOMS: atom_id res chain seq x y z
N MET A 1 15.68 -27.25 14.80
CA MET A 1 14.73 -26.13 14.62
C MET A 1 15.10 -25.40 13.34
N VAL A 2 14.28 -25.49 12.27
CA VAL A 2 14.52 -24.75 11.03
C VAL A 2 14.25 -23.27 11.31
N GLY A 3 15.33 -22.52 11.56
CA GLY A 3 15.27 -21.07 11.62
C GLY A 3 14.78 -20.56 10.26
N LYS A 4 13.63 -19.90 10.24
CA LYS A 4 13.17 -19.15 9.06
C LYS A 4 14.29 -18.18 8.70
N ALA A 5 15.03 -18.49 7.64
CA ALA A 5 16.04 -17.59 7.10
C ALA A 5 15.43 -16.20 7.00
N ARG A 6 16.09 -15.17 7.57
CA ARG A 6 15.66 -13.79 7.37
C ARG A 6 15.57 -13.59 5.87
N SER A 7 14.38 -13.30 5.35
CA SER A 7 14.21 -13.01 3.94
C SER A 7 15.19 -11.90 3.57
N SER A 8 15.96 -12.06 2.49
CA SER A 8 16.79 -10.97 1.98
C SER A 8 15.94 -9.71 1.86
N ASN A 9 16.49 -8.56 2.29
CA ASN A 9 15.78 -7.30 2.26
C ASN A 9 15.36 -6.98 0.82
N PHE A 10 14.13 -6.51 0.65
CA PHE A 10 13.67 -6.05 -0.65
C PHE A 10 14.37 -4.74 -1.02
N THR A 11 15.05 -4.75 -2.16
CA THR A 11 15.63 -3.58 -2.82
C THR A 11 14.56 -2.59 -3.26
N LEU A 12 14.97 -1.37 -3.64
CA LEU A 12 14.04 -0.37 -4.16
C LEU A 12 13.36 -0.84 -5.45
N SER A 13 14.11 -1.45 -6.39
CA SER A 13 13.54 -2.01 -7.62
C SER A 13 12.48 -3.06 -7.30
N GLU A 14 12.77 -3.98 -6.39
CA GLU A 14 11.81 -5.02 -6.00
C GLU A 14 10.51 -4.44 -5.41
N LYS A 15 10.58 -3.34 -4.66
CA LYS A 15 9.40 -2.65 -4.13
C LYS A 15 8.59 -2.01 -5.24
N LEU A 16 9.25 -1.34 -6.20
CA LEU A 16 8.59 -0.70 -7.34
C LEU A 16 7.94 -1.73 -8.27
N ASP A 17 8.60 -2.86 -8.52
CA ASP A 17 8.07 -3.95 -9.33
C ASP A 17 6.80 -4.55 -8.69
N LEU A 18 6.80 -4.74 -7.37
CA LEU A 18 5.59 -5.15 -6.64
C LEU A 18 4.45 -4.14 -6.81
N LEU A 19 4.71 -2.84 -6.67
CA LEU A 19 3.67 -1.82 -6.81
C LEU A 19 3.07 -1.79 -8.21
N ARG A 20 3.88 -1.99 -9.26
CA ARG A 20 3.40 -2.11 -10.66
C ARG A 20 2.47 -3.31 -10.84
N LEU A 21 2.80 -4.45 -10.25
CA LEU A 21 1.97 -5.65 -10.32
C LEU A 21 0.67 -5.51 -9.51
N VAL A 22 0.71 -4.82 -8.37
CA VAL A 22 -0.45 -4.60 -7.52
C VAL A 22 -1.43 -3.58 -8.11
N GLN A 23 -0.92 -2.57 -8.83
CA GLN A 23 -1.70 -1.47 -9.41
C GLN A 23 -3.01 -1.89 -10.10
N PRO A 24 -3.03 -2.82 -11.07
CA PRO A 24 -4.27 -3.24 -11.74
C PRO A 24 -5.25 -3.99 -10.82
N HIS A 25 -4.79 -4.49 -9.67
CA HIS A 25 -5.56 -5.34 -8.75
C HIS A 25 -6.02 -4.63 -7.47
N ILE A 26 -5.77 -3.32 -7.33
CA ILE A 26 -6.06 -2.55 -6.09
C ILE A 26 -7.50 -2.70 -5.64
N ARG A 27 -8.47 -2.65 -6.55
CA ARG A 27 -9.90 -2.77 -6.21
C ARG A 27 -10.21 -4.06 -5.45
N ILE A 28 -9.62 -5.17 -5.88
CA ILE A 28 -9.82 -6.49 -5.25
C ILE A 28 -9.03 -6.55 -3.95
N LEU A 29 -7.78 -6.08 -3.95
CA LEU A 29 -6.87 -6.20 -2.81
C LEU A 29 -7.27 -5.32 -1.62
N GLU A 30 -7.83 -4.14 -1.89
CA GLU A 30 -8.31 -3.17 -0.89
C GLU A 30 -9.79 -3.33 -0.55
N GLU A 31 -10.47 -4.38 -1.05
CA GLU A 31 -11.87 -4.65 -0.67
C GLU A 31 -11.97 -5.08 0.80
N HIS A 32 -12.56 -4.28 1.67
CA HIS A 32 -12.62 -4.55 3.11
C HIS A 32 -13.88 -5.35 3.46
N THR A 33 -13.89 -6.63 3.05
CA THR A 33 -15.00 -7.54 3.33
C THR A 33 -14.52 -8.87 3.91
N ASN A 34 -15.37 -9.47 4.76
CA ASN A 34 -15.13 -10.77 5.38
C ASN A 34 -15.83 -11.92 4.64
N LYS A 35 -16.39 -11.67 3.44
CA LYS A 35 -16.98 -12.72 2.61
C LYS A 35 -15.90 -13.72 2.21
N HIS A 36 -16.13 -15.00 2.49
CA HIS A 36 -15.16 -16.05 2.19
C HIS A 36 -14.71 -16.05 0.72
N ALA A 37 -15.65 -15.84 -0.21
CA ALA A 37 -15.37 -15.71 -1.64
C ALA A 37 -14.32 -14.63 -1.94
N VAL A 38 -14.42 -13.45 -1.30
CA VAL A 38 -13.47 -12.36 -1.52
C VAL A 38 -12.11 -12.64 -0.88
N ILE A 39 -12.07 -13.39 0.23
CA ILE A 39 -10.80 -13.86 0.81
C ILE A 39 -10.08 -14.81 -0.16
N VAL A 40 -10.83 -15.73 -0.78
CA VAL A 40 -10.27 -16.65 -1.80
C VAL A 40 -9.79 -15.87 -3.03
N ASP A 41 -10.56 -14.90 -3.52
CA ASP A 41 -10.18 -14.08 -4.67
C ASP A 41 -8.92 -13.25 -4.40
N LYS A 42 -8.81 -12.67 -3.19
CA LYS A 42 -7.59 -11.98 -2.75
C LYS A 42 -6.40 -12.92 -2.73
N ASN A 43 -6.54 -14.14 -2.21
CA ASN A 43 -5.45 -15.10 -2.16
C ASN A 43 -5.00 -15.49 -3.58
N ARG A 44 -5.93 -15.82 -4.47
CA ARG A 44 -5.63 -16.11 -5.89
C ARG A 44 -4.95 -14.94 -6.59
N CYS A 45 -5.37 -13.72 -6.29
CA CYS A 45 -4.72 -12.51 -6.83
C CYS A 45 -3.28 -12.40 -6.35
N TRP A 46 -3.01 -12.62 -5.06
CA TRP A 46 -1.66 -12.63 -4.52
C TRP A 46 -0.79 -13.75 -5.08
N ASP A 47 -1.36 -14.93 -5.34
CA ASP A 47 -0.65 -16.05 -5.98
C ASP A 47 -0.24 -15.68 -7.42
N SER A 48 -1.14 -15.12 -8.21
CA SER A 48 -0.83 -14.64 -9.57
C SER A 48 0.20 -13.50 -9.58
N ILE A 49 0.16 -12.61 -8.59
CA ILE A 49 1.17 -11.56 -8.41
C ILE A 49 2.53 -12.18 -8.09
N ALA A 50 2.57 -13.20 -7.21
CA ALA A 50 3.81 -13.87 -6.85
C ALA A 50 4.44 -14.61 -8.05
N GLU A 51 3.64 -15.30 -8.85
CA GLU A 51 4.09 -15.92 -10.09
C GLU A 51 4.71 -14.90 -11.04
N ARG A 52 4.01 -13.80 -11.33
CA ARG A 52 4.53 -12.73 -12.19
C ARG A 52 5.76 -12.07 -11.63
N TYR A 53 5.79 -11.80 -10.33
CA TYR A 53 6.93 -11.20 -9.67
C TYR A 53 8.18 -12.08 -9.80
N ASN A 54 8.03 -13.39 -9.57
CA ASN A 54 9.13 -14.34 -9.70
C ASN A 54 9.54 -14.57 -11.16
N SER A 55 8.66 -14.31 -12.13
CA SER A 55 8.99 -14.38 -13.56
C SER A 55 9.84 -13.22 -14.08
N PHE A 56 10.00 -12.12 -13.33
CA PHE A 56 10.84 -10.99 -13.75
C PHE A 56 12.33 -11.36 -13.89
N GLY A 57 12.75 -12.54 -13.40
CA GLY A 57 14.07 -13.11 -13.64
C GLY A 57 15.21 -12.41 -12.87
N GLY A 58 16.37 -13.08 -12.85
CA GLY A 58 17.59 -12.63 -12.18
C GLY A 58 17.99 -13.48 -10.97
N GLU A 59 19.07 -13.12 -10.28
CA GLU A 59 19.56 -13.79 -9.05
C GLU A 59 18.68 -13.50 -7.82
N ARG A 60 17.47 -12.97 -8.01
CA ARG A 60 16.59 -12.59 -6.90
C ARG A 60 16.04 -13.86 -6.24
N PRO A 61 16.03 -13.94 -4.90
CA PRO A 61 15.42 -15.07 -4.22
C PRO A 61 13.91 -15.10 -4.48
N PRO A 62 13.31 -16.29 -4.67
CA PRO A 62 11.89 -16.42 -4.91
C PRO A 62 11.09 -15.87 -3.73
N ARG A 63 9.99 -15.17 -4.03
CA ARG A 63 9.12 -14.56 -3.02
C ARG A 63 7.78 -15.29 -2.99
N THR A 64 7.29 -15.52 -1.78
CA THR A 64 5.96 -16.10 -1.57
C THR A 64 4.89 -15.02 -1.64
N ALA A 65 3.67 -15.41 -2.02
CA ALA A 65 2.49 -14.55 -2.00
C ALA A 65 2.32 -13.84 -0.65
N GLN A 66 2.51 -14.57 0.46
CA GLN A 66 2.46 -14.02 1.80
C GLN A 66 3.57 -13.00 2.09
N GLY A 67 4.78 -13.22 1.55
CA GLY A 67 5.91 -12.30 1.67
C GLY A 67 5.63 -10.98 0.94
N LEU A 68 5.12 -11.05 -0.29
CA LEU A 68 4.74 -9.88 -1.08
C LEU A 68 3.55 -9.12 -0.46
N ARG A 69 2.55 -9.83 0.07
CA ARG A 69 1.45 -9.24 0.84
C ARG A 69 1.95 -8.47 2.07
N THR A 70 2.89 -9.05 2.80
CA THR A 70 3.51 -8.39 3.97
C THR A 70 4.31 -7.16 3.56
N LEU A 71 5.06 -7.24 2.45
CA LEU A 71 5.80 -6.10 1.90
C LEU A 71 4.83 -4.96 1.52
N TYR A 72 3.77 -5.27 0.78
CA TYR A 72 2.77 -4.28 0.37
C TYR A 72 2.12 -3.60 1.58
N LYS A 73 1.72 -4.36 2.60
CA LYS A 73 1.19 -3.79 3.85
C LYS A 73 2.16 -2.80 4.48
N ARG A 74 3.45 -3.17 4.59
CA ARG A 74 4.50 -2.31 5.14
C ARG A 74 4.72 -1.05 4.30
N LEU A 75 4.66 -1.16 2.97
CA LEU A 75 4.77 0.00 2.07
C LEU A 75 3.62 1.00 2.29
N LYS A 76 2.37 0.51 2.42
CA LYS A 76 1.21 1.35 2.73
C LYS A 76 1.37 2.05 4.09
N GLU A 77 1.74 1.29 5.11
CA GLU A 77 1.97 1.82 6.46
C GLU A 77 3.04 2.91 6.45
N SER A 78 4.17 2.64 5.80
CA SER A 78 5.27 3.58 5.66
C SER A 78 4.84 4.86 4.94
N ALA A 79 4.09 4.75 3.83
CA ALA A 79 3.61 5.91 3.09
C ALA A 79 2.63 6.76 3.92
N LYS A 80 1.73 6.12 4.68
CA LYS A 80 0.81 6.81 5.59
C LYS A 80 1.57 7.55 6.69
N GLN A 81 2.55 6.91 7.32
CA GLN A 81 3.39 7.52 8.35
C GLN A 81 4.20 8.70 7.79
N GLU A 82 4.74 8.55 6.58
CA GLU A 82 5.51 9.60 5.92
C GLU A 82 4.61 10.82 5.61
N VAL A 83 3.39 10.61 5.13
CA VAL A 83 2.45 11.72 4.89
C VAL A 83 1.95 12.35 6.19
N LEU A 84 1.66 11.57 7.24
CA LEU A 84 1.26 12.12 8.53
C LEU A 84 2.37 12.97 9.16
N GLN A 85 3.61 12.45 9.19
CA GLN A 85 4.76 13.21 9.67
C GLN A 85 4.97 14.49 8.85
N ARG A 86 4.80 14.42 7.53
CA ARG A 86 4.91 15.59 6.63
C ARG A 86 3.77 16.60 6.83
N SER A 87 2.54 16.15 7.08
CA SER A 87 1.40 17.01 7.40
C SER A 87 1.60 17.77 8.70
N HIS A 88 2.36 17.20 9.65
CA HIS A 88 2.73 17.87 10.89
C HIS A 88 3.96 18.80 10.75
N ALA A 89 4.65 18.81 9.60
CA ALA A 89 5.98 19.41 9.42
C ALA A 89 6.05 20.67 8.52
N GLN A 90 4.94 21.39 8.29
CA GLN A 90 4.80 22.66 7.52
C GLN A 90 4.46 22.55 6.01
N PRO A 91 3.70 23.52 5.43
CA PRO A 91 3.16 23.47 4.06
C PRO A 91 4.17 23.72 2.93
N GLU A 92 5.36 24.26 3.18
CA GLU A 92 6.25 24.75 2.12
C GLU A 92 7.05 23.66 1.37
N TYR A 93 6.93 22.38 1.73
CA TYR A 93 7.86 21.35 1.23
C TYR A 93 7.23 20.28 0.35
N ARG A 94 6.62 20.72 -0.76
CA ARG A 94 6.21 19.83 -1.88
C ARG A 94 7.38 19.30 -2.72
N GLY A 95 8.61 19.79 -2.48
CA GLY A 95 9.80 19.50 -3.29
C GLY A 95 10.54 18.19 -2.98
N SER A 96 10.38 17.59 -1.80
CA SER A 96 11.18 16.41 -1.37
C SER A 96 10.41 15.09 -1.30
N ILE A 97 9.20 15.05 -1.84
CA ILE A 97 8.41 13.82 -1.86
C ILE A 97 9.16 12.78 -2.69
N SER A 98 9.46 11.63 -2.06
CA SER A 98 10.11 10.52 -2.76
C SER A 98 9.20 10.01 -3.90
N GLU A 99 9.81 9.61 -5.01
CA GLU A 99 9.08 9.13 -6.19
C GLU A 99 8.07 8.00 -5.89
N PRO A 100 8.37 7.01 -5.02
CA PRO A 100 7.40 6.00 -4.62
C PRO A 100 6.17 6.59 -3.93
N THR A 101 6.36 7.61 -3.10
CA THR A 101 5.27 8.27 -2.37
C THR A 101 4.40 9.10 -3.30
N LYS A 102 5.01 9.83 -4.26
CA LYS A 102 4.24 10.52 -5.33
C LYS A 102 3.33 9.55 -6.07
N ARG A 103 3.86 8.37 -6.43
CA ARG A 103 3.10 7.35 -7.16
C ARG A 103 1.89 6.85 -6.38
N ILE A 104 2.02 6.64 -5.07
CA ILE A 104 0.89 6.22 -4.23
C ILE A 104 -0.15 7.33 -4.09
N MET A 105 0.28 8.59 -3.97
CA MET A 105 -0.61 9.74 -3.91
C MET A 105 -1.44 9.91 -5.19
N GLU A 106 -0.85 9.68 -6.36
CA GLU A 106 -1.56 9.67 -7.66
C GLU A 106 -2.57 8.51 -7.76
N MET A 107 -2.19 7.33 -7.27
CA MET A 107 -2.99 6.12 -7.44
C MET A 107 -4.18 6.04 -6.49
N ILE A 108 -4.07 6.60 -5.28
CA ILE A 108 -5.11 6.49 -4.25
C ILE A 108 -5.27 7.83 -3.51
N PRO A 109 -5.80 8.87 -4.18
CA PRO A 109 -5.92 10.20 -3.59
C PRO A 109 -6.82 10.22 -2.34
N GLN A 110 -7.76 9.28 -2.19
CA GLN A 110 -8.62 9.22 -1.01
C GLN A 110 -7.91 8.85 0.30
N LEU A 111 -6.71 8.25 0.24
CA LEU A 111 -5.94 7.94 1.46
C LEU A 111 -5.27 9.16 2.08
N PHE A 112 -5.19 10.27 1.34
CA PHE A 112 -4.44 11.46 1.69
C PHE A 112 -5.30 12.70 1.85
N HIS A 113 -6.63 12.59 1.68
CA HIS A 113 -7.57 13.63 2.09
C HIS A 113 -7.63 13.65 3.62
N VAL A 114 -6.82 14.51 4.24
CA VAL A 114 -7.04 14.97 5.61
C VAL A 114 -8.40 15.65 5.60
N GLY A 115 -9.35 15.08 6.34
CA GLY A 115 -10.77 15.31 6.11
C GLY A 115 -11.18 16.78 6.14
N ASP A 116 -11.78 17.22 5.04
CA ASP A 116 -12.84 18.22 5.06
C ASP A 116 -14.05 17.60 5.77
N LYS A 117 -13.97 17.51 7.10
CA LYS A 117 -15.19 17.51 7.91
C LYS A 117 -15.74 18.93 7.84
N GLU A 118 -16.62 19.15 6.88
CA GLU A 118 -17.60 20.24 6.87
C GLU A 118 -18.10 20.51 8.31
N PRO A 119 -17.95 21.74 8.84
CA PRO A 119 -18.65 22.11 10.07
C PRO A 119 -20.14 22.23 9.73
N ASN A 120 -20.91 21.21 10.11
CA ASN A 120 -22.37 21.18 10.03
C ASN A 120 -22.96 22.47 10.65
N PRO A 121 -23.55 23.40 9.87
CA PRO A 121 -24.28 24.50 10.45
C PRO A 121 -25.68 24.00 10.81
N ILE A 122 -26.24 24.58 11.88
CA ILE A 122 -27.65 24.47 12.29
C ILE A 122 -27.98 23.27 13.20
N ARG A 123 -27.85 23.51 14.51
CA ARG A 123 -28.97 23.33 15.46
C ARG A 123 -28.67 23.97 16.82
N VAL A 124 -29.15 25.19 17.05
CA VAL A 124 -29.85 25.50 18.31
C VAL A 124 -30.94 26.53 18.00
N GLN A 125 -32.17 26.05 18.08
CA GLN A 125 -33.40 26.83 18.09
C GLN A 125 -33.65 27.20 19.56
N GLN A 126 -33.88 28.49 19.80
CA GLN A 126 -34.67 29.14 20.86
C GLN A 126 -34.89 28.39 22.20
N PHE A 127 -34.53 29.03 23.31
CA PHE A 127 -35.47 29.62 24.28
C PHE A 127 -34.83 30.84 24.95
#